data_AF-A0A7R9QD66-F1
#
_entry.id   AF-A0A7R9QD66-F1
#
_cell.length_a   1.000
_cell.length_b   1.000
_cell.length_c   1.000
_cell.angle_alpha   90.00
_cell.angle_beta   90.00
_cell.angle_gamma   90.00
#
_symmetry.space_group_name_H-M   'P 1'
#
loop_
_entity.id
_entity.type
_entity.pdbx_description
1 polymer ?
#
loop_
_entity_poly.entity_id
_entity_poly.type
_entity_poly.pdbx_seq_one_letter_code
_entity_poly.pdbx_strand_id
1 'polypeptide(L)'
;MGKIQLQNFEIVLDANKRTYELGDNVVGKCVIALEGELHLSMIRMQLIGLAEVKWTENKGGIPSSFVGHHGSVNYWIEAEIQKPLFSFNHKTKTELQVEAPLVCEDLMLPLSVSSEKKIGFLWHKSGVITVDVNIDRRGYYPGELIPVNCNIANKSAIRVNPRATLRQTQTFTAKGKHKKIKETKYVRVEGLPVEPGLTNVETLQVPIPANIHLSTECPIISVAYDLHLTVEIPSALNLHIDLPIIVTKESVMNNSKVYATGFEIVLEGNKTIYQVGDYVHGKLHIALNGHLPLSLVRIGLTCVATIKPVDNSMYQKEGRVCMDKNPYKHIFLDHTYELPAQKQDKTHRSGCEITVEAPVRDNLYLSVSGSTEKDLGILCLGSGKVYLSANCRDLSGKVRKGYLAGESIEIHCSVDNSSTVSVTPRASLYQIQIFMSGDKHKTIETLLCEPILGSIISAGHKEEEVLRLTIPDNSVLSMKSSIITVKYFIHVTLDIPYTIDLHLNLPIVITNKYALS
;
A
#
# COMPACT_ATOMS: atom_id res chain seq x y z
N MET A 1 -19.61 -57.43 -25.66
CA MET A 1 -19.66 -55.96 -25.65
C MET A 1 -20.12 -55.52 -24.26
N GLY A 2 -19.18 -55.29 -23.35
CA GLY A 2 -19.48 -54.85 -21.99
C GLY A 2 -20.05 -53.43 -22.03
N LYS A 3 -21.12 -53.18 -21.27
CA LYS A 3 -21.73 -51.87 -21.10
C LYS A 3 -20.73 -50.98 -20.34
N ILE A 4 -20.06 -50.08 -21.06
CA ILE A 4 -19.08 -49.13 -20.50
C ILE A 4 -19.81 -48.19 -19.53
N GLN A 5 -19.33 -48.08 -18.29
CA GLN A 5 -19.94 -47.26 -17.24
C GLN A 5 -18.99 -46.14 -16.78
N LEU A 6 -19.51 -44.91 -16.76
CA LEU A 6 -18.90 -43.78 -16.07
C LEU A 6 -18.98 -44.09 -14.56
N GLN A 7 -17.83 -44.26 -13.90
CA GLN A 7 -17.79 -44.66 -12.48
C GLN A 7 -17.99 -43.46 -11.55
N ASN A 8 -17.38 -42.32 -11.88
CA ASN A 8 -17.51 -41.09 -11.10
C ASN A 8 -17.52 -39.87 -12.02
N PHE A 9 -18.40 -38.92 -11.72
CA PHE A 9 -18.44 -37.61 -12.36
C PHE A 9 -18.98 -36.57 -11.39
N GLU A 10 -18.05 -35.84 -10.78
CA GLU A 10 -18.36 -34.90 -9.72
C GLU A 10 -17.52 -33.62 -9.86
N ILE A 11 -18.07 -32.52 -9.35
CA ILE A 11 -17.34 -31.27 -9.17
C ILE A 11 -16.91 -31.20 -7.71
N VAL A 12 -15.60 -31.10 -7.48
CA VAL A 12 -15.01 -30.96 -6.15
C VAL A 12 -14.47 -29.54 -6.03
N LEU A 13 -15.10 -28.74 -5.18
CA LEU A 13 -14.61 -27.41 -4.82
C LEU A 13 -13.49 -27.53 -3.78
N ASP A 14 -12.52 -26.61 -3.83
CA ASP A 14 -11.44 -26.60 -2.85
C ASP A 14 -12.03 -26.37 -1.44
N ALA A 15 -11.79 -27.34 -0.55
CA ALA A 15 -12.63 -27.65 0.61
C ALA A 15 -12.71 -26.58 1.73
N ASN A 16 -12.11 -25.40 1.54
CA ASN A 16 -12.03 -24.37 2.58
C ASN A 16 -13.06 -23.24 2.45
N LYS A 17 -13.82 -23.13 1.35
CA LYS A 17 -14.79 -22.04 1.15
C LYS A 17 -16.11 -22.55 0.56
N ARG A 18 -17.20 -22.44 1.33
CA ARG A 18 -18.57 -22.84 0.92
C ARG A 18 -19.45 -21.66 0.50
N THR A 19 -19.05 -20.45 0.85
CA THR A 19 -19.77 -19.19 0.62
C THR A 19 -18.87 -18.24 -0.16
N TYR A 20 -19.41 -17.62 -1.20
CA TYR A 20 -18.68 -16.76 -2.14
C TYR A 20 -19.31 -15.37 -2.21
N GLU A 21 -18.47 -14.35 -2.27
CA GLU A 21 -18.82 -12.94 -2.41
C GLU A 21 -18.51 -12.42 -3.83
N LEU A 22 -18.99 -11.23 -4.16
CA LEU A 22 -18.72 -10.61 -5.46
C LEU A 22 -17.21 -10.38 -5.64
N GLY A 23 -16.63 -10.98 -6.68
CA GLY A 23 -15.20 -10.88 -7.01
C GLY A 23 -14.36 -12.07 -6.50
N ASP A 24 -14.95 -13.00 -5.75
CA ASP A 24 -14.29 -14.24 -5.38
C ASP A 24 -14.06 -15.16 -6.59
N ASN A 25 -12.89 -15.80 -6.62
CA ASN A 25 -12.63 -16.88 -7.56
C ASN A 25 -13.20 -18.20 -7.03
N VAL A 26 -14.13 -18.80 -7.79
CA VAL A 26 -14.62 -20.15 -7.50
C VAL A 26 -13.67 -21.15 -8.16
N VAL A 27 -12.81 -21.77 -7.35
CA VAL A 27 -11.79 -22.73 -7.79
C VAL A 27 -12.17 -24.14 -7.32
N GLY A 28 -11.97 -25.10 -8.21
CA GLY A 28 -12.20 -26.51 -7.96
C GLY A 28 -11.77 -27.35 -9.15
N LYS A 29 -12.04 -28.64 -9.06
CA LYS A 29 -11.73 -29.63 -10.10
C LYS A 29 -12.96 -30.43 -10.48
N CYS A 30 -13.06 -30.75 -11.76
CA CYS A 30 -14.02 -31.71 -12.27
C CYS A 30 -13.34 -33.09 -12.30
N VAL A 31 -13.84 -34.04 -11.52
CA VAL A 31 -13.28 -35.39 -11.41
C VAL A 31 -14.10 -36.34 -12.26
N ILE A 32 -13.44 -36.98 -13.22
CA ILE A 32 -14.04 -37.97 -14.13
C ILE A 32 -13.28 -39.28 -13.93
N ALA A 33 -13.96 -40.32 -13.45
CA ALA A 33 -13.41 -41.67 -13.35
C ALA A 33 -14.11 -42.60 -14.35
N LEU A 34 -13.30 -43.29 -15.16
CA LEU A 34 -13.75 -44.12 -16.27
C LEU A 34 -13.22 -45.54 -16.11
N GLU A 35 -14.05 -46.51 -16.44
CA GLU A 35 -13.62 -47.90 -16.63
C GLU A 35 -13.60 -48.19 -18.14
N GLY A 36 -12.46 -47.89 -18.77
CA GLY A 36 -12.22 -48.06 -20.22
C GLY A 36 -12.13 -46.75 -21.02
N GLU A 37 -12.06 -46.87 -22.34
CA GLU A 37 -11.94 -45.73 -23.27
C GLU A 37 -13.30 -45.04 -23.48
N LEU A 38 -13.35 -43.73 -23.26
CA LEU A 38 -14.53 -42.89 -23.51
C LEU A 38 -14.24 -41.87 -24.61
N HIS A 39 -14.95 -41.96 -25.74
CA HIS A 39 -14.91 -40.95 -26.79
C HIS A 39 -15.78 -39.75 -26.40
N LEU A 40 -15.14 -38.62 -26.13
CA LEU A 40 -15.75 -37.37 -25.69
C LEU A 40 -15.74 -36.34 -26.81
N SER A 41 -16.85 -35.59 -26.97
CA SER A 41 -16.89 -34.46 -27.89
C SER A 41 -16.48 -33.16 -27.21
N MET A 42 -17.04 -32.88 -26.02
CA MET A 42 -16.76 -31.65 -25.26
C MET A 42 -17.08 -31.85 -23.78
N ILE A 43 -16.28 -31.26 -22.90
CA ILE A 43 -16.65 -31.04 -21.50
C ILE A 43 -16.97 -29.56 -21.35
N ARG A 44 -18.18 -29.24 -20.88
CA ARG A 44 -18.66 -27.88 -20.66
C ARG A 44 -18.91 -27.66 -19.18
N MET A 45 -18.37 -26.58 -18.63
CA MET A 45 -18.67 -26.13 -17.26
C MET A 45 -19.34 -24.77 -17.30
N GLN A 46 -20.42 -24.60 -16.54
CA GLN A 46 -21.17 -23.35 -16.45
C GLN A 46 -21.54 -23.05 -14.99
N LEU A 47 -21.32 -21.80 -14.58
CA LEU A 47 -21.86 -21.27 -13.33
C LEU A 47 -23.28 -20.77 -13.61
N ILE A 48 -24.26 -21.29 -12.87
CA ILE A 48 -25.67 -20.99 -13.06
C ILE A 48 -26.24 -20.45 -11.74
N GLY A 49 -26.79 -19.24 -11.77
CA GLY A 49 -27.62 -18.70 -10.70
C GLY A 49 -29.08 -18.69 -11.13
N LEU A 50 -29.95 -19.36 -10.38
CA LEU A 50 -31.38 -19.38 -10.64
C LEU A 50 -32.15 -18.86 -9.43
N ALA A 51 -32.94 -17.81 -9.67
CA ALA A 51 -33.94 -17.35 -8.72
C ALA A 51 -35.31 -17.96 -9.07
N GLU A 52 -35.81 -18.83 -8.21
CA GLU A 52 -37.16 -19.40 -8.31
C GLU A 52 -38.13 -18.62 -7.44
N VAL A 53 -38.88 -17.74 -8.09
CA VAL A 53 -39.98 -16.98 -7.49
C VAL A 53 -41.25 -17.32 -8.25
N LYS A 54 -42.43 -17.22 -7.62
CA LYS A 54 -43.73 -17.47 -8.28
C LYS A 54 -43.99 -16.58 -9.51
N TRP A 55 -43.13 -15.60 -9.79
CA TRP A 55 -43.09 -14.77 -11.00
C TRP A 55 -41.66 -14.19 -11.19
N THR A 56 -41.03 -14.28 -12.36
CA THR A 56 -39.60 -13.95 -12.59
C THR A 56 -39.35 -12.62 -13.35
N GLU A 57 -38.18 -11.99 -13.13
CA GLU A 57 -37.63 -10.84 -13.89
C GLU A 57 -36.11 -11.00 -14.11
N ASN A 58 -35.56 -10.33 -15.13
CA ASN A 58 -34.15 -10.36 -15.52
C ASN A 58 -33.58 -8.94 -15.47
N LYS A 59 -33.12 -8.49 -14.29
CA LYS A 59 -32.39 -7.22 -14.13
C LYS A 59 -31.07 -7.46 -13.39
N GLY A 60 -30.02 -6.82 -13.90
CA GLY A 60 -28.62 -7.10 -13.55
C GLY A 60 -28.26 -6.85 -12.08
N GLY A 61 -27.38 -7.71 -11.56
CA GLY A 61 -26.95 -7.80 -10.16
C GLY A 61 -27.01 -9.26 -9.70
N ILE A 62 -26.02 -9.75 -8.94
CA ILE A 62 -26.00 -11.12 -8.41
C ILE A 62 -26.63 -11.09 -7.00
N PRO A 63 -27.85 -11.63 -6.78
CA PRO A 63 -28.44 -11.73 -5.45
C PRO A 63 -27.65 -12.62 -4.48
N SER A 64 -27.86 -12.42 -3.18
CA SER A 64 -27.50 -13.43 -2.18
C SER A 64 -28.36 -14.67 -2.33
N SER A 65 -27.81 -15.84 -2.05
CA SER A 65 -28.55 -17.08 -1.86
C SER A 65 -29.63 -16.89 -0.79
N PHE A 66 -30.84 -17.35 -1.09
CA PHE A 66 -32.01 -17.10 -0.25
C PHE A 66 -32.99 -18.25 -0.36
N VAL A 67 -33.61 -18.65 0.75
CA VAL A 67 -34.71 -19.64 0.76
C VAL A 67 -35.79 -19.11 1.67
N GLY A 68 -36.94 -18.74 1.10
CA GLY A 68 -38.11 -18.27 1.83
C GLY A 68 -39.38 -18.95 1.35
N HIS A 69 -40.48 -18.75 2.09
CA HIS A 69 -41.77 -19.37 1.79
C HIS A 69 -42.35 -18.99 0.40
N HIS A 70 -41.91 -17.85 -0.15
CA HIS A 70 -42.43 -17.29 -1.40
C HIS A 70 -41.43 -17.28 -2.57
N GLY A 71 -40.21 -17.79 -2.36
CA GLY A 71 -39.21 -17.94 -3.41
C GLY A 71 -37.83 -18.30 -2.85
N SER A 72 -36.94 -18.72 -3.74
CA SER A 72 -35.56 -19.03 -3.43
C SER A 72 -34.60 -18.50 -4.50
N VAL A 73 -33.34 -18.33 -4.13
CA VAL A 73 -32.22 -18.00 -5.00
C VAL A 73 -31.15 -19.04 -4.72
N ASN A 74 -30.86 -19.86 -5.72
CA ASN A 74 -29.91 -20.95 -5.63
C ASN A 74 -28.86 -20.77 -6.71
N TYR A 75 -27.61 -21.08 -6.36
CA TYR A 75 -26.49 -21.07 -7.29
C TYR A 75 -25.86 -22.45 -7.33
N TRP A 76 -25.44 -22.87 -8.51
CA TRP A 76 -24.70 -24.12 -8.69
C TRP A 76 -23.75 -24.03 -9.88
N ILE A 77 -22.71 -24.86 -9.85
CA ILE A 77 -21.89 -25.15 -11.01
C ILE A 77 -22.44 -26.41 -11.65
N GLU A 78 -22.72 -26.35 -12.94
CA GLU A 78 -23.12 -27.50 -13.75
C GLU A 78 -21.96 -27.90 -14.67
N ALA A 79 -21.57 -29.17 -14.62
CA ALA A 79 -20.66 -29.77 -15.59
C ALA A 79 -21.43 -30.74 -16.48
N GLU A 80 -21.25 -30.62 -17.79
CA GLU A 80 -21.87 -31.46 -18.80
C GLU A 80 -20.80 -32.11 -19.69
N ILE A 81 -20.85 -33.43 -19.79
CA ILE A 81 -20.07 -34.22 -20.74
C ILE A 81 -20.93 -34.46 -21.97
N GLN A 82 -20.54 -33.86 -23.10
CA GLN A 82 -21.18 -34.08 -24.40
C GLN A 82 -20.57 -35.28 -25.11
N LYS A 83 -21.43 -36.21 -25.50
CA LYS A 83 -21.04 -37.42 -26.23
C LYS A 83 -21.37 -37.31 -27.73
N PRO A 84 -20.69 -38.09 -28.60
CA PRO A 84 -21.04 -38.17 -30.01
C PRO A 84 -22.48 -38.69 -30.23
N LEU A 85 -23.07 -38.31 -31.39
CA LEU A 85 -24.46 -38.51 -31.81
C LEU A 85 -25.12 -39.82 -31.32
N PHE A 86 -26.38 -39.69 -30.86
CA PHE A 86 -27.29 -40.74 -30.35
C PHE A 86 -27.06 -41.27 -28.92
N SER A 87 -26.31 -40.57 -28.06
CA SER A 87 -26.18 -40.92 -26.64
C SER A 87 -26.49 -39.74 -25.70
N PHE A 88 -27.08 -40.02 -24.53
CA PHE A 88 -27.41 -38.99 -23.53
C PHE A 88 -26.14 -38.40 -22.90
N ASN A 89 -26.10 -37.07 -22.77
CA ASN A 89 -25.05 -36.36 -22.06
C ASN A 89 -25.10 -36.68 -20.57
N HIS A 90 -23.92 -36.70 -19.93
CA HIS A 90 -23.83 -36.82 -18.48
C HIS A 90 -23.76 -35.42 -17.87
N LYS A 91 -24.53 -35.18 -16.81
CA LYS A 91 -24.59 -33.91 -16.10
C LYS A 91 -24.38 -34.13 -14.61
N THR A 92 -23.63 -33.24 -13.98
CA THR A 92 -23.46 -33.18 -12.53
C THR A 92 -23.53 -31.74 -12.06
N LYS A 93 -24.00 -31.52 -10.83
CA LYS A 93 -24.21 -30.19 -10.25
C LYS A 93 -23.67 -30.13 -8.83
N THR A 94 -23.07 -29.00 -8.49
CA THR A 94 -22.65 -28.70 -7.11
C THR A 94 -23.15 -27.32 -6.72
N GLU A 95 -23.93 -27.28 -5.64
CA GLU A 95 -24.49 -26.05 -5.09
C GLU A 95 -23.41 -25.16 -4.45
N LEU A 96 -23.63 -23.86 -4.51
CA LEU A 96 -22.80 -22.84 -3.87
C LEU A 96 -23.67 -21.79 -3.19
N GLN A 97 -23.17 -21.26 -2.08
CA GLN A 97 -23.80 -20.13 -1.41
C GLN A 97 -23.16 -18.84 -1.93
N VAL A 98 -23.97 -17.91 -2.42
CA VAL A 98 -23.51 -16.57 -2.86
C VAL A 98 -24.00 -15.53 -1.87
N GLU A 99 -23.16 -14.56 -1.58
CA GLU A 99 -23.52 -13.40 -0.78
C GLU A 99 -23.21 -12.12 -1.55
N ALA A 100 -24.23 -11.28 -1.69
CA ALA A 100 -24.06 -9.94 -2.21
C ALA A 100 -23.46 -9.04 -1.12
N PRO A 101 -22.52 -8.14 -1.46
CA PRO A 101 -21.96 -7.20 -0.52
C PRO A 101 -23.06 -6.30 0.06
N LEU A 102 -23.18 -6.27 1.38
CA LEU A 102 -24.06 -5.33 2.06
C LEU A 102 -23.30 -4.01 2.26
N VAL A 103 -23.56 -3.03 1.40
CA VAL A 103 -22.98 -1.69 1.55
C VAL A 103 -23.84 -0.90 2.53
N CYS A 104 -23.41 -0.82 3.79
CA CYS A 104 -23.95 0.15 4.72
C CYS A 104 -22.84 0.72 5.61
N GLU A 105 -22.58 2.02 5.47
CA GLU A 105 -21.50 2.73 6.18
C GLU A 105 -21.87 3.04 7.65
N ASP A 106 -23.15 2.96 8.02
CA ASP A 106 -23.67 3.45 9.30
C ASP A 106 -23.94 2.36 10.35
N LEU A 107 -23.38 1.15 10.18
CA LEU A 107 -23.67 0.00 11.05
C LEU A 107 -23.45 0.29 12.54
N MET A 108 -22.41 1.07 12.87
CA MET A 108 -22.03 1.38 14.25
C MET A 108 -22.62 2.70 14.77
N LEU A 109 -23.38 3.43 13.95
CA LEU A 109 -23.94 4.71 14.36
C LEU A 109 -25.21 4.50 15.20
N PRO A 110 -25.33 5.16 16.36
CA PRO A 110 -26.56 5.12 17.14
C PRO A 110 -27.70 5.76 16.35
N LEU A 111 -28.92 5.30 16.63
CA LEU A 111 -30.11 5.86 16.02
C LEU A 111 -31.11 6.27 17.10
N SER A 112 -31.42 7.56 17.11
CA SER A 112 -32.41 8.13 18.01
C SER A 112 -33.57 8.74 17.22
N VAL A 113 -34.80 8.46 17.65
CA VAL A 113 -36.02 8.99 17.04
C VAL A 113 -36.96 9.44 18.14
N SER A 114 -37.48 10.66 18.02
CA SER A 114 -38.49 11.21 18.93
C SER A 114 -39.82 11.40 18.21
N SER A 115 -40.91 11.22 18.94
CA SER A 115 -42.26 11.46 18.44
C SER A 115 -43.18 11.95 19.55
N GLU A 116 -44.14 12.80 19.20
CA GLU A 116 -45.17 13.27 20.13
C GLU A 116 -46.57 13.05 19.57
N LYS A 117 -47.52 12.80 20.47
CA LYS A 117 -48.94 12.68 20.14
C LYS A 117 -49.79 13.44 21.13
N LYS A 118 -50.59 14.36 20.62
CA LYS A 118 -51.60 15.08 21.39
C LYS A 118 -52.88 14.23 21.48
N ILE A 119 -53.37 14.06 22.70
CA ILE A 119 -54.60 13.34 23.01
C ILE A 119 -55.62 14.36 23.50
N GLY A 120 -56.76 14.44 22.82
CA GLY A 120 -57.87 15.32 23.19
C GLY A 120 -59.01 15.26 22.19
N PHE A 121 -60.23 15.50 22.68
CA PHE A 121 -61.43 15.71 21.85
C PHE A 121 -62.41 16.64 22.59
N LEU A 122 -62.91 17.66 21.86
CA LEU A 122 -63.87 18.76 22.15
C LEU A 122 -64.27 19.16 23.60
N TRP A 123 -64.35 18.26 24.58
CA TRP A 123 -64.84 18.50 25.96
C TRP A 123 -64.06 17.76 27.07
N HIS A 124 -62.97 17.04 26.74
CA HIS A 124 -62.14 16.32 27.73
C HIS A 124 -60.71 16.86 27.82
N LYS A 125 -60.04 16.61 28.96
CA LYS A 125 -58.67 17.08 29.26
C LYS A 125 -57.70 16.69 28.14
N SER A 126 -57.00 17.70 27.60
CA SER A 126 -55.94 17.57 26.61
C SER A 126 -54.62 17.18 27.28
N GLY A 127 -53.88 16.26 26.70
CA GLY A 127 -52.57 15.85 27.19
C GLY A 127 -51.66 15.37 26.06
N VAL A 128 -50.35 15.31 26.30
CA VAL A 128 -49.37 14.93 25.27
C VAL A 128 -48.59 13.72 25.73
N ILE A 129 -48.44 12.74 24.84
CA ILE A 129 -47.53 11.61 25.02
C ILE A 129 -46.31 11.89 24.18
N THR A 130 -45.14 11.96 24.81
CA THR A 130 -43.85 12.13 24.12
C THR A 130 -43.04 10.86 24.29
N VAL A 131 -42.42 10.40 23.21
CA VAL A 131 -41.65 9.17 23.16
C VAL A 131 -40.31 9.46 22.50
N ASP A 132 -39.22 9.23 23.22
CA ASP A 132 -37.86 9.25 22.68
C ASP A 132 -37.30 7.82 22.71
N VAL A 133 -36.85 7.34 21.56
CA VAL A 133 -36.31 5.98 21.40
C VAL A 133 -34.88 6.09 20.92
N ASN A 134 -33.99 5.31 21.53
CA ASN A 134 -32.58 5.25 21.14
C ASN A 134 -32.06 3.81 21.14
N ILE A 135 -31.38 3.44 20.06
CA ILE A 135 -30.59 2.21 19.96
C ILE A 135 -29.11 2.58 19.84
N ASP A 136 -28.24 1.73 20.38
CA ASP A 136 -26.79 1.99 20.44
C ASP A 136 -26.13 1.96 19.06
N ARG A 137 -26.72 1.21 18.12
CA ARG A 137 -26.25 1.12 16.72
C ARG A 137 -27.31 0.63 15.76
N ARG A 138 -27.04 0.68 14.45
CA ARG A 138 -27.96 0.19 13.40
C ARG A 138 -27.71 -1.26 12.98
N GLY A 139 -26.48 -1.77 13.16
CA GLY A 139 -26.06 -3.11 12.79
C GLY A 139 -26.05 -4.10 13.95
N TYR A 140 -26.62 -5.29 13.72
CA TYR A 140 -26.65 -6.40 14.69
C TYR A 140 -26.47 -7.74 13.97
N TYR A 141 -26.28 -8.82 14.72
CA TYR A 141 -26.17 -10.18 14.16
C TYR A 141 -27.17 -11.17 14.77
N PRO A 142 -27.50 -12.28 14.08
CA PRO A 142 -28.40 -13.31 14.61
C PRO A 142 -27.96 -13.84 15.98
N GLY A 143 -28.89 -13.96 16.93
CA GLY A 143 -28.63 -14.39 18.30
C GLY A 143 -28.33 -13.26 19.29
N GLU A 144 -28.14 -12.03 18.82
CA GLU A 144 -27.85 -10.87 19.64
C GLU A 144 -29.10 -10.24 20.29
N LEU A 145 -28.93 -9.46 21.37
CA LEU A 145 -29.96 -8.63 21.99
C LEU A 145 -29.79 -7.17 21.57
N ILE A 146 -30.87 -6.54 21.12
CA ILE A 146 -30.92 -5.10 20.82
C ILE A 146 -31.35 -4.34 22.09
N PRO A 147 -30.50 -3.45 22.64
CA PRO A 147 -30.88 -2.60 23.77
C PRO A 147 -31.65 -1.37 23.27
N VAL A 148 -32.98 -1.40 23.41
CA VAL A 148 -33.88 -0.32 22.99
C VAL A 148 -34.18 0.58 24.18
N ASN A 149 -33.53 1.74 24.23
CA ASN A 149 -33.78 2.72 25.29
C ASN A 149 -35.01 3.54 24.94
N CYS A 150 -36.05 3.46 25.76
CA CYS A 150 -37.32 4.15 25.58
C CYS A 150 -37.54 5.12 26.74
N ASN A 151 -37.70 6.40 26.44
CA ASN A 151 -38.16 7.43 27.38
C ASN A 151 -39.56 7.87 26.96
N ILE A 152 -40.55 7.60 27.81
CA ILE A 152 -41.96 7.89 27.54
C ILE A 152 -42.50 8.82 28.61
N ALA A 153 -42.83 10.04 28.21
CA ALA A 153 -43.50 11.02 29.07
C ALA A 153 -45.00 11.02 28.76
N ASN A 154 -45.82 10.49 29.68
CA ASN A 154 -47.26 10.43 29.53
C ASN A 154 -47.94 11.59 30.26
N LYS A 155 -48.06 12.75 29.62
CA LYS A 155 -48.82 13.88 30.17
C LYS A 155 -50.32 13.81 29.80
N SER A 156 -50.82 12.62 29.48
CA SER A 156 -52.24 12.38 29.20
C SER A 156 -52.97 11.84 30.44
N ALA A 157 -54.29 11.70 30.33
CA ALA A 157 -55.13 11.09 31.35
C ALA A 157 -55.29 9.57 31.18
N ILE A 158 -54.63 8.96 30.19
CA ILE A 158 -54.82 7.56 29.80
C ILE A 158 -53.51 6.80 30.03
N ARG A 159 -53.59 5.64 30.69
CA ARG A 159 -52.47 4.70 30.83
C ARG A 159 -52.04 4.17 29.46
N VAL A 160 -50.75 4.16 29.17
CA VAL A 160 -50.20 3.68 27.89
C VAL A 160 -49.31 2.47 28.07
N ASN A 161 -49.32 1.56 27.08
CA ASN A 161 -48.51 0.34 27.12
C ASN A 161 -47.50 0.34 25.96
N PRO A 162 -46.20 0.47 26.22
CA PRO A 162 -45.18 0.40 25.19
C PRO A 162 -44.85 -1.04 24.80
N ARG A 163 -44.57 -1.25 23.52
CA ARG A 163 -44.20 -2.55 22.95
C ARG A 163 -43.18 -2.36 21.84
N ALA A 164 -42.07 -3.08 21.92
CA ALA A 164 -41.10 -3.20 20.82
C ALA A 164 -41.34 -4.50 20.02
N THR A 165 -41.18 -4.43 18.71
CA THR A 165 -41.35 -5.58 17.82
C THR A 165 -40.32 -5.55 16.71
N LEU A 166 -39.58 -6.65 16.53
CA LEU A 166 -38.73 -6.84 15.37
C LEU A 166 -39.58 -7.27 14.17
N ARG A 167 -39.57 -6.46 13.10
CA ARG A 167 -40.28 -6.75 11.85
C ARG A 167 -39.30 -7.01 10.71
N GLN A 168 -39.69 -7.92 9.83
CA GLN A 168 -38.98 -8.19 8.59
C GLN A 168 -39.90 -7.85 7.42
N THR A 169 -39.35 -7.16 6.45
CA THR A 169 -40.03 -6.89 5.19
C THR A 169 -39.28 -7.59 4.08
N GLN A 170 -39.92 -8.55 3.44
CA GLN A 170 -39.42 -9.18 2.23
C GLN A 170 -40.10 -8.53 1.02
N THR A 171 -39.31 -7.90 0.17
CA THR A 171 -39.80 -7.30 -1.07
C THR A 171 -39.37 -8.15 -2.24
N PHE A 172 -40.34 -8.64 -3.00
CA PHE A 172 -40.12 -9.38 -4.24
C PHE A 172 -40.51 -8.47 -5.42
N THR A 173 -39.57 -8.25 -6.33
CA THR A 173 -39.77 -7.39 -7.50
C THR A 173 -39.70 -8.23 -8.76
N ALA A 174 -40.76 -8.18 -9.59
CA ALA A 174 -40.69 -8.71 -10.94
C ALA A 174 -41.65 -8.03 -11.93
N LYS A 175 -41.23 -7.90 -13.20
CA LYS A 175 -41.91 -7.22 -14.31
C LYS A 175 -42.32 -5.78 -13.98
N GLY A 176 -41.48 -5.04 -13.24
CA GLY A 176 -41.78 -3.66 -12.81
C GLY A 176 -42.94 -3.53 -11.82
N LYS A 177 -43.48 -4.64 -11.31
CA LYS A 177 -44.46 -4.66 -10.21
C LYS A 177 -43.78 -5.14 -8.94
N HIS A 178 -44.04 -4.44 -7.83
CA HIS A 178 -43.48 -4.77 -6.52
C HIS A 178 -44.55 -5.48 -5.67
N LYS A 179 -44.23 -6.66 -5.14
CA LYS A 179 -45.02 -7.28 -4.08
C LYS A 179 -44.24 -7.21 -2.78
N LYS A 180 -44.64 -6.28 -1.91
CA LYS A 180 -44.12 -6.21 -0.53
C LYS A 180 -44.86 -7.22 0.31
N ILE A 181 -44.15 -8.22 0.83
CA ILE A 181 -44.67 -9.17 1.81
C ILE A 181 -44.06 -8.78 3.15
N LYS A 182 -44.89 -8.21 4.02
CA LYS A 182 -44.48 -7.82 5.36
C LYS A 182 -44.76 -8.97 6.32
N GLU A 183 -43.74 -9.74 6.66
CA GLU A 183 -43.85 -10.75 7.70
C GLU A 183 -43.70 -10.08 9.06
N THR A 184 -44.83 -9.97 9.74
CA THR A 184 -44.95 -9.14 10.94
C THR A 184 -44.84 -10.05 12.17
N LYS A 185 -43.60 -10.25 12.65
CA LYS A 185 -43.17 -10.56 14.03
C LYS A 185 -42.27 -11.79 14.12
N TYR A 186 -40.97 -11.51 14.34
CA TYR A 186 -40.06 -12.52 14.89
C TYR A 186 -40.10 -12.51 16.41
N VAL A 187 -40.11 -11.31 17.02
CA VAL A 187 -40.00 -11.14 18.47
C VAL A 187 -40.83 -9.92 18.91
N ARG A 188 -41.54 -10.07 20.03
CA ARG A 188 -42.34 -9.04 20.69
C ARG A 188 -41.90 -8.93 22.15
N VAL A 189 -41.55 -7.72 22.58
CA VAL A 189 -41.19 -7.42 23.97
C VAL A 189 -42.11 -6.31 24.47
N GLU A 190 -42.80 -6.57 25.58
CA GLU A 190 -43.62 -5.58 26.27
C GLU A 190 -42.76 -4.78 27.23
N GLY A 191 -42.96 -3.47 27.28
CA GLY A 191 -42.40 -2.62 28.33
C GLY A 191 -43.39 -2.38 29.46
N LEU A 192 -42.92 -1.71 30.50
CA LEU A 192 -43.73 -1.35 31.65
C LEU A 192 -44.79 -0.30 31.27
N PRO A 193 -46.05 -0.50 31.67
CA PRO A 193 -47.12 0.48 31.47
C PRO A 193 -46.78 1.82 32.14
N VAL A 194 -47.11 2.92 31.46
CA VAL A 194 -46.85 4.28 31.96
C VAL A 194 -48.17 4.92 32.37
N GLU A 195 -48.35 5.10 33.68
CA GLU A 195 -49.56 5.71 34.25
C GLU A 195 -49.67 7.21 33.89
N PRO A 196 -50.90 7.76 33.92
CA PRO A 196 -51.14 9.18 33.67
C PRO A 196 -50.25 10.12 34.51
N GLY A 197 -49.64 11.11 33.85
CA GLY A 197 -48.79 12.12 34.48
C GLY A 197 -47.36 11.68 34.80
N LEU A 198 -47.00 10.41 34.54
CA LEU A 198 -45.67 9.87 34.83
C LEU A 198 -44.77 9.84 33.59
N THR A 199 -43.47 9.75 33.85
CA THR A 199 -42.45 9.47 32.84
C THR A 199 -41.78 8.15 33.20
N ASN A 200 -41.62 7.27 32.23
CA ASN A 200 -40.88 6.02 32.38
C ASN A 200 -39.65 6.01 31.46
N VAL A 201 -38.50 5.59 32.00
CA VAL A 201 -37.27 5.38 31.25
C VAL A 201 -36.90 3.91 31.42
N GLU A 202 -36.96 3.16 30.33
CA GLU A 202 -36.76 1.71 30.34
C GLU A 202 -35.92 1.28 29.15
N THR A 203 -35.09 0.25 29.34
CA THR A 203 -34.33 -0.39 28.27
C THR A 203 -34.93 -1.77 27.98
N LEU A 204 -35.56 -1.92 26.81
CA LEU A 204 -36.11 -3.19 26.36
C LEU A 204 -35.03 -4.00 25.63
N GLN A 205 -34.84 -5.25 26.02
CA GLN A 205 -33.89 -6.17 25.38
C GLN A 205 -34.62 -7.00 24.32
N VAL A 206 -34.50 -6.63 23.05
CA VAL A 206 -35.19 -7.31 21.94
C VAL A 206 -34.27 -8.35 21.30
N PRO A 207 -34.53 -9.67 21.46
CA PRO A 207 -33.69 -10.69 20.83
C PRO A 207 -33.85 -10.73 19.31
N ILE A 208 -32.72 -10.98 18.64
CA ILE A 208 -32.68 -11.37 17.23
C ILE A 208 -32.60 -12.90 17.18
N PRO A 209 -33.57 -13.59 16.54
CA PRO A 209 -33.52 -15.04 16.41
C PRO A 209 -32.25 -15.51 15.68
N ALA A 210 -31.69 -16.64 16.11
CA ALA A 210 -30.50 -17.22 15.47
C ALA A 210 -30.76 -17.69 14.03
N ASN A 211 -32.00 -18.11 13.72
CA ASN A 211 -32.38 -18.65 12.41
C ASN A 211 -33.06 -17.58 11.51
N ILE A 212 -32.55 -16.36 11.51
CA ILE A 212 -33.07 -15.26 10.70
C ILE A 212 -32.21 -15.03 9.45
N HIS A 213 -32.82 -14.53 8.37
CA HIS A 213 -32.08 -14.15 7.18
C HIS A 213 -31.24 -12.89 7.44
N LEU A 214 -30.12 -12.76 6.71
CA LEU A 214 -29.36 -11.52 6.71
C LEU A 214 -30.08 -10.46 5.88
N SER A 215 -29.87 -9.20 6.23
CA SER A 215 -30.27 -8.06 5.41
C SER A 215 -29.65 -8.17 4.02
N THR A 216 -30.47 -7.99 2.99
CA THR A 216 -30.01 -8.01 1.59
C THR A 216 -30.81 -7.02 0.77
N GLU A 217 -30.14 -6.35 -0.15
CA GLU A 217 -30.76 -5.46 -1.12
C GLU A 217 -30.28 -5.87 -2.52
N CYS A 218 -31.18 -6.50 -3.28
CA CYS A 218 -30.92 -6.78 -4.69
C CYS A 218 -32.16 -6.48 -5.54
N PRO A 219 -32.03 -6.39 -6.87
CA PRO A 219 -33.12 -5.99 -7.77
C PRO A 219 -34.35 -6.90 -7.73
N ILE A 220 -34.21 -8.15 -7.29
CA ILE A 220 -35.25 -9.18 -7.37
C ILE A 220 -35.82 -9.49 -5.98
N ILE A 221 -34.99 -9.52 -4.94
CA ILE A 221 -35.36 -9.81 -3.55
C ILE A 221 -34.65 -8.84 -2.59
N SER A 222 -35.40 -8.19 -1.72
CA SER A 222 -34.82 -7.43 -0.61
C SER A 222 -35.39 -7.92 0.72
N VAL A 223 -34.51 -8.08 1.70
CA VAL A 223 -34.85 -8.39 3.09
C VAL A 223 -34.40 -7.22 3.94
N ALA A 224 -35.36 -6.49 4.52
CA ALA A 224 -35.12 -5.35 5.37
C ALA A 224 -35.70 -5.58 6.77
N TYR A 225 -35.05 -5.03 7.79
CA TYR A 225 -35.50 -5.11 9.17
C TYR A 225 -35.79 -3.72 9.73
N ASP A 226 -36.81 -3.67 10.57
CA ASP A 226 -37.09 -2.49 11.36
C ASP A 226 -37.54 -2.89 12.76
N LEU A 227 -37.13 -2.07 13.73
CA LEU A 227 -37.64 -2.13 15.08
C LEU A 227 -38.87 -1.22 15.17
N HIS A 228 -40.03 -1.83 15.35
CA HIS A 228 -41.31 -1.14 15.46
C HIS A 228 -41.70 -0.97 16.92
N LEU A 229 -41.58 0.25 17.43
CA LEU A 229 -42.15 0.61 18.72
C LEU A 229 -43.62 1.00 18.53
N THR A 230 -44.51 0.37 19.28
CA THR A 230 -45.91 0.75 19.42
C THR A 230 -46.16 1.22 20.85
N VAL A 231 -46.72 2.40 21.02
CA VAL A 231 -47.35 2.80 22.29
C VAL A 231 -48.84 2.63 22.10
N GLU A 232 -49.40 1.63 22.77
CA GLU A 232 -50.82 1.32 22.75
C GLU A 232 -51.57 2.33 23.63
N ILE A 233 -52.53 3.02 23.04
CA ILE A 233 -53.30 4.08 23.70
C ILE A 233 -54.78 3.68 23.67
N PRO A 234 -55.35 3.24 24.80
CA PRO A 234 -56.76 2.89 24.88
C PRO A 234 -57.67 4.01 24.34
N SER A 235 -58.63 3.63 23.50
CA SER A 235 -59.63 4.54 22.92
C SER A 235 -59.07 5.67 22.05
N ALA A 236 -57.81 5.58 21.62
CA ALA A 236 -57.20 6.46 20.64
C ALA A 236 -56.40 5.66 19.60
N LEU A 237 -55.98 6.31 18.52
CA LEU A 237 -55.02 5.70 17.60
C LEU A 237 -53.70 5.47 18.36
N ASN A 238 -53.03 4.34 18.10
CA ASN A 238 -51.70 4.08 18.67
C ASN A 238 -50.66 5.06 18.12
N LEU A 239 -49.55 5.21 18.85
CA LEU A 239 -48.35 5.90 18.36
C LEU A 239 -47.34 4.86 17.90
N HIS A 240 -46.71 5.09 16.75
CA HIS A 240 -45.80 4.15 16.10
C HIS A 240 -44.49 4.85 15.74
N ILE A 241 -43.36 4.19 16.03
CA ILE A 241 -42.02 4.64 15.64
C ILE A 241 -41.30 3.45 15.00
N ASP A 242 -40.68 3.66 13.85
CA ASP A 242 -39.93 2.65 13.11
C ASP A 242 -38.45 3.06 13.07
N LEU A 243 -37.57 2.20 13.59
CA LEU A 243 -36.12 2.36 13.49
C LEU A 243 -35.56 1.32 12.51
N PRO A 244 -35.06 1.71 11.33
CA PRO A 244 -34.47 0.77 10.39
C PRO A 244 -33.15 0.21 10.95
N ILE A 245 -33.06 -1.13 11.01
CA ILE A 245 -31.87 -1.83 11.46
C ILE A 245 -31.36 -2.79 10.38
N ILE A 246 -30.12 -3.21 10.54
CA ILE A 246 -29.44 -4.12 9.63
C ILE A 246 -29.00 -5.35 10.40
N VAL A 247 -29.40 -6.52 9.91
CA VAL A 247 -28.95 -7.82 10.44
C VAL A 247 -27.86 -8.34 9.51
N THR A 248 -26.63 -8.43 10.00
CA THR A 248 -25.44 -8.87 9.25
C THR A 248 -24.66 -9.91 10.04
N LYS A 249 -23.53 -10.39 9.52
CA LYS A 249 -22.68 -11.36 10.21
C LYS A 249 -21.92 -10.71 11.38
N GLU A 250 -21.67 -11.51 12.41
CA GLU A 250 -20.80 -11.14 13.53
C GLU A 250 -19.40 -10.71 13.03
N SER A 251 -18.84 -11.41 12.02
CA SER A 251 -17.55 -11.05 11.41
C SER A 251 -17.52 -9.65 10.79
N VAL A 252 -18.64 -9.21 10.20
CA VAL A 252 -18.75 -7.86 9.61
C VAL A 252 -18.81 -6.80 10.71
N MET A 253 -19.53 -7.09 11.81
CA MET A 253 -19.58 -6.21 12.99
C MET A 253 -18.22 -6.10 13.72
N ASN A 254 -17.43 -7.17 13.72
CA ASN A 254 -16.11 -7.20 14.33
C ASN A 254 -15.02 -6.54 13.46
N ASN A 255 -15.18 -6.53 12.13
CA ASN A 255 -14.27 -5.84 11.20
C ASN A 255 -14.25 -4.32 11.39
N SER A 256 -15.29 -3.72 11.99
CA SER A 256 -15.38 -2.27 12.22
C SER A 256 -14.40 -1.73 13.29
N LYS A 257 -13.63 -2.61 13.97
CA LYS A 257 -12.64 -2.23 15.00
C LYS A 257 -11.19 -2.62 14.66
N VAL A 258 -10.90 -3.08 13.45
CA VAL A 258 -9.55 -3.57 13.11
C VAL A 258 -8.72 -2.42 12.52
N TYR A 259 -7.76 -1.93 13.31
CA TYR A 259 -6.72 -1.03 12.85
C TYR A 259 -5.35 -1.68 13.03
N ALA A 260 -4.44 -1.39 12.11
CA ALA A 260 -3.05 -1.79 12.25
C ALA A 260 -2.40 -0.99 13.38
N THR A 261 -1.81 -1.70 14.34
CA THR A 261 -1.15 -1.11 15.52
C THR A 261 0.34 -0.89 15.28
N GLY A 262 0.92 -1.52 14.25
CA GLY A 262 2.33 -1.36 13.90
C GLY A 262 2.65 -1.94 12.52
N PHE A 263 3.66 -1.33 11.88
CA PHE A 263 4.18 -1.74 10.57
C PHE A 263 5.70 -1.76 10.62
N GLU A 264 6.29 -2.89 10.28
CA GLU A 264 7.74 -3.05 10.22
C GLU A 264 8.13 -3.77 8.93
N ILE A 265 9.06 -3.18 8.18
CA ILE A 265 9.68 -3.85 7.03
C ILE A 265 10.97 -4.48 7.53
N VAL A 266 11.02 -5.80 7.55
CA VAL A 266 12.20 -6.57 7.95
C VAL A 266 12.85 -7.12 6.69
N LEU A 267 14.03 -6.61 6.35
CA LEU A 267 14.79 -7.12 5.20
C LEU A 267 15.32 -8.52 5.51
N GLU A 268 15.29 -9.40 4.51
CA GLU A 268 15.83 -10.75 4.65
C GLU A 268 17.35 -10.70 4.49
N GLY A 269 18.06 -11.02 5.59
CA GLY A 269 19.52 -11.02 5.65
C GLY A 269 20.11 -9.72 6.22
N ASN A 270 21.33 -9.80 6.75
CA ASN A 270 22.03 -8.64 7.35
C ASN A 270 22.66 -7.70 6.31
N LYS A 271 22.23 -7.74 5.04
CA LYS A 271 22.79 -6.93 3.95
C LYS A 271 22.10 -5.56 3.94
N THR A 272 22.84 -4.50 4.24
CA THR A 272 22.33 -3.12 4.25
C THR A 272 22.73 -2.31 3.02
N ILE A 273 23.65 -2.86 2.20
CA ILE A 273 24.21 -2.23 1.00
C ILE A 273 23.83 -3.08 -0.21
N TYR A 274 23.13 -2.49 -1.18
CA TYR A 274 22.65 -3.15 -2.39
C TYR A 274 23.26 -2.51 -3.64
N GLN A 275 23.45 -3.30 -4.69
CA GLN A 275 23.92 -2.80 -5.99
C GLN A 275 22.73 -2.55 -6.94
N VAL A 276 22.93 -1.71 -7.96
CA VAL A 276 21.93 -1.52 -9.02
C VAL A 276 21.61 -2.84 -9.71
N GLY A 277 20.35 -3.27 -9.63
CA GLY A 277 19.85 -4.54 -10.16
C GLY A 277 19.68 -5.65 -9.11
N ASP A 278 20.14 -5.44 -7.87
CA ASP A 278 19.91 -6.40 -6.79
C ASP A 278 18.41 -6.46 -6.42
N TYR A 279 17.91 -7.67 -6.18
CA TYR A 279 16.60 -7.87 -5.59
C TYR A 279 16.68 -7.68 -4.07
N VAL A 280 15.86 -6.76 -3.55
CA VAL A 280 15.69 -6.57 -2.10
C VAL A 280 14.56 -7.47 -1.63
N HIS A 281 14.91 -8.54 -0.91
CA HIS A 281 13.94 -9.42 -0.28
C HIS A 281 13.66 -8.95 1.15
N GLY A 282 12.39 -8.97 1.55
CA GLY A 282 11.96 -8.53 2.86
C GLY A 282 10.56 -9.00 3.18
N LYS A 283 10.25 -9.06 4.48
CA LYS A 283 8.93 -9.36 5.01
C LYS A 283 8.31 -8.08 5.55
N LEU A 284 7.05 -7.87 5.23
CA LEU A 284 6.24 -6.84 5.88
C LEU A 284 5.55 -7.46 7.09
N HIS A 285 5.97 -7.07 8.28
CA HIS A 285 5.31 -7.43 9.53
C HIS A 285 4.23 -6.39 9.82
N ILE A 286 2.99 -6.86 9.92
CA ILE A 286 1.83 -6.02 10.23
C ILE A 286 1.26 -6.52 11.56
N ALA A 287 1.34 -5.70 12.60
CA ALA A 287 0.67 -5.96 13.86
C ALA A 287 -0.77 -5.48 13.76
N LEU A 288 -1.73 -6.39 14.00
CA LEU A 288 -3.16 -6.13 13.93
C LEU A 288 -3.80 -6.39 15.29
N ASN A 289 -4.77 -5.56 15.67
CA ASN A 289 -5.65 -5.84 16.82
C ASN A 289 -6.97 -6.51 16.36
N GLY A 290 -6.86 -7.61 15.61
CA GLY A 290 -7.99 -8.36 15.05
C GLY A 290 -7.71 -9.01 13.69
N HIS A 291 -8.72 -9.68 13.12
CA HIS A 291 -8.63 -10.28 11.78
C HIS A 291 -8.92 -9.22 10.71
N LEU A 292 -7.91 -8.83 9.93
CA LEU A 292 -8.08 -7.93 8.78
C LEU A 292 -8.19 -8.76 7.50
N PRO A 293 -9.31 -8.69 6.75
CA PRO A 293 -9.39 -9.32 5.44
C PRO A 293 -8.35 -8.70 4.50
N LEU A 294 -7.46 -9.52 3.94
CA LEU A 294 -6.40 -9.06 3.02
C LEU A 294 -6.95 -8.34 1.78
N SER A 295 -8.22 -8.57 1.42
CA SER A 295 -8.93 -7.89 0.33
C SER A 295 -9.13 -6.39 0.54
N LEU A 296 -9.08 -5.90 1.78
CA LEU A 296 -9.26 -4.48 2.13
C LEU A 296 -7.93 -3.73 2.32
N VAL A 297 -6.79 -4.43 2.23
CA VAL A 297 -5.48 -3.84 2.51
C VAL A 297 -4.84 -3.33 1.23
N ARG A 298 -4.58 -2.01 1.19
CA ARG A 298 -3.75 -1.41 0.15
C ARG A 298 -2.32 -1.28 0.67
N ILE A 299 -1.38 -1.98 0.03
CA ILE A 299 0.04 -1.88 0.35
C ILE A 299 0.72 -1.12 -0.78
N GLY A 300 1.14 0.11 -0.49
CA GLY A 300 2.00 0.90 -1.36
C GLY A 300 3.45 0.73 -0.92
N LEU A 301 4.32 0.28 -1.83
CA LEU A 301 5.76 0.28 -1.61
C LEU A 301 6.35 1.45 -2.40
N THR A 302 6.86 2.45 -1.68
CA THR A 302 7.47 3.63 -2.30
C THR A 302 8.95 3.66 -1.93
N CYS A 303 9.82 3.63 -2.94
CA CYS A 303 11.25 3.81 -2.76
C CYS A 303 11.61 5.29 -2.95
N VAL A 304 12.12 5.93 -1.90
CA VAL A 304 12.43 7.37 -1.87
C VAL A 304 13.90 7.56 -1.53
N ALA A 305 14.68 8.21 -2.40
CA ALA A 305 15.97 8.75 -1.97
C ALA A 305 15.74 10.12 -1.33
N THR A 306 16.30 10.30 -0.14
CA THR A 306 16.17 11.53 0.64
C THR A 306 17.53 12.20 0.73
N ILE A 307 17.65 13.43 0.24
CA ILE A 307 18.87 14.22 0.39
C ILE A 307 18.75 15.00 1.70
N LYS A 308 19.54 14.61 2.70
CA LYS A 308 19.63 15.31 3.98
C LYS A 308 20.88 16.20 3.96
N PRO A 309 20.80 17.49 4.36
CA PRO A 309 21.99 18.30 4.55
C PRO A 309 22.83 17.73 5.70
N VAL A 310 24.15 17.62 5.48
CA VAL A 310 25.10 17.05 6.46
C VAL A 310 25.36 17.99 7.64
N ASP A 311 25.17 19.31 7.46
CA ASP A 311 25.36 20.29 8.53
C ASP A 311 24.43 21.50 8.38
N ASN A 312 23.76 21.87 9.48
CA ASN A 312 22.94 23.10 9.57
C ASN A 312 23.78 24.39 9.55
N SER A 313 25.12 24.30 9.57
CA SER A 313 26.03 25.45 9.53
C SER A 313 26.11 26.12 8.15
N MET A 314 25.66 25.44 7.07
CA MET A 314 25.60 26.03 5.73
C MET A 314 24.54 27.12 5.55
N TYR A 315 23.61 27.30 6.51
CA TYR A 315 22.51 28.26 6.41
C TYR A 315 22.84 29.66 6.96
N GLN A 316 24.08 29.92 7.40
CA GLN A 316 24.44 31.16 8.11
C GLN A 316 25.50 32.06 7.45
N LYS A 317 25.84 31.86 6.17
CA LYS A 317 26.62 32.88 5.44
C LYS A 317 25.73 33.69 4.49
N GLU A 318 25.67 35.00 4.78
CA GLU A 318 25.19 36.10 3.92
C GLU A 318 23.68 36.24 3.67
N GLY A 319 22.85 36.18 4.71
CA GLY A 319 21.59 36.94 4.77
C GLY A 319 20.51 36.63 3.72
N ARG A 320 20.68 35.62 2.87
CA ARG A 320 19.67 35.12 1.94
C ARG A 320 19.34 33.69 2.29
N VAL A 321 18.17 33.51 2.89
CA VAL A 321 17.53 32.20 3.09
C VAL A 321 17.29 31.61 1.70
N CYS A 322 18.06 30.59 1.33
CA CYS A 322 17.80 29.80 0.12
C CYS A 322 17.59 28.33 0.51
N MET A 323 16.48 27.80 -0.02
CA MET A 323 15.96 26.43 0.06
C MET A 323 15.27 26.05 1.38
N ASP A 324 14.05 25.49 1.22
CA ASP A 324 13.21 24.95 2.26
C ASP A 324 13.96 23.99 3.19
N LYS A 325 13.64 24.02 4.49
CA LYS A 325 14.19 23.13 5.53
C LYS A 325 13.81 21.65 5.34
N ASN A 326 13.02 21.33 4.32
CA ASN A 326 12.54 19.97 4.08
C ASN A 326 13.52 19.23 3.15
N PRO A 327 13.93 18.00 3.51
CA PRO A 327 14.83 17.22 2.67
C PRO A 327 14.18 16.96 1.32
N TYR A 328 14.96 17.13 0.25
CA TYR A 328 14.48 16.88 -1.10
C TYR A 328 14.26 15.37 -1.26
N LYS A 329 13.02 14.98 -1.56
CA LYS A 329 12.61 13.58 -1.73
C LYS A 329 12.41 13.31 -3.21
N HIS A 330 13.26 12.46 -3.78
CA HIS A 330 13.06 11.98 -5.14
C HIS A 330 12.46 10.57 -5.09
N ILE A 331 11.29 10.39 -5.69
CA ILE A 331 10.58 9.11 -5.76
C ILE A 331 11.05 8.41 -7.03
N PHE A 332 11.69 7.25 -6.90
CA PHE A 332 12.22 6.49 -8.04
C PHE A 332 11.25 5.43 -8.53
N LEU A 333 10.45 4.89 -7.61
CA LEU A 333 9.48 3.86 -7.90
C LEU A 333 8.33 4.02 -6.91
N ASP A 334 7.14 4.25 -7.46
CA ASP A 334 5.88 4.18 -6.73
C ASP A 334 5.07 3.04 -7.33
N HIS A 335 5.10 1.90 -6.65
CA HIS A 335 4.24 0.77 -6.99
C HIS A 335 3.18 0.65 -5.91
N THR A 336 2.03 1.21 -6.24
CA THR A 336 0.80 0.98 -5.49
C THR A 336 0.13 -0.24 -6.11
N TYR A 337 0.09 -1.34 -5.37
CA TYR A 337 -0.77 -2.46 -5.74
C TYR A 337 -2.21 -2.09 -5.37
N GLU A 338 -3.00 -1.73 -6.38
CA GLU A 338 -4.42 -1.44 -6.20
C GLU A 338 -5.22 -2.74 -6.27
N LEU A 339 -5.75 -3.16 -5.11
CA LEU A 339 -6.93 -4.00 -5.06
C LEU A 339 -8.16 -3.09 -4.87
N PRO A 340 -9.30 -3.39 -5.50
CA PRO A 340 -10.47 -2.52 -5.46
C PRO A 340 -11.06 -2.50 -4.05
N ALA A 341 -10.86 -1.40 -3.32
CA ALA A 341 -11.51 -1.14 -2.04
C ALA A 341 -11.84 0.34 -1.89
N GLN A 342 -13.02 0.67 -1.39
CA GLN A 342 -13.48 2.04 -1.19
C GLN A 342 -12.63 2.78 -0.14
N LYS A 343 -12.51 4.08 -0.38
CA LYS A 343 -11.59 5.03 0.25
C LYS A 343 -12.04 5.34 1.69
N GLN A 344 -11.29 4.92 2.70
CA GLN A 344 -11.39 5.51 4.04
C GLN A 344 -10.01 5.65 4.71
N ASP A 345 -9.93 6.69 5.54
CA ASP A 345 -8.73 7.41 5.96
C ASP A 345 -8.04 6.81 7.18
N LYS A 346 -6.78 6.38 6.98
CA LYS A 346 -5.59 6.70 7.79
C LYS A 346 -4.37 6.05 7.15
N THR A 347 -3.49 6.86 6.57
CA THR A 347 -2.24 6.35 5.97
C THR A 347 -1.17 6.26 7.05
N HIS A 348 -0.81 5.04 7.42
CA HIS A 348 0.34 4.77 8.28
C HIS A 348 1.57 4.53 7.41
N ARG A 349 2.69 5.19 7.73
CA ARG A 349 3.94 5.11 6.96
C ARG A 349 5.06 4.56 7.86
N SER A 350 5.71 3.50 7.41
CA SER A 350 6.92 2.94 7.99
C SER A 350 7.93 2.73 6.87
N GLY A 351 9.22 2.90 7.13
CA GLY A 351 10.26 2.85 6.12
C GLY A 351 11.54 2.26 6.67
N CYS A 352 12.23 1.49 5.83
CA CYS A 352 13.57 0.97 6.10
C CYS A 352 14.57 1.74 5.23
N GLU A 353 15.65 2.28 5.84
CA GLU A 353 16.71 2.97 5.11
C GLU A 353 17.72 1.93 4.62
N ILE A 354 17.91 1.87 3.30
CA ILE A 354 18.92 1.03 2.65
C ILE A 354 19.90 1.90 1.88
N THR A 355 21.15 1.45 1.80
CA THR A 355 22.17 2.12 0.98
C THR A 355 22.25 1.42 -0.37
N VAL A 356 22.13 2.17 -1.46
CA VAL A 356 22.30 1.65 -2.82
C VAL A 356 23.58 2.22 -3.41
N GLU A 357 24.50 1.33 -3.78
CA GLU A 357 25.72 1.67 -4.49
C GLU A 357 25.50 1.54 -6.00
N ALA A 358 25.84 2.61 -6.72
CA ALA A 358 25.84 2.66 -8.18
C ALA A 358 27.22 3.09 -8.67
N PRO A 359 28.25 2.21 -8.57
CA PRO A 359 29.61 2.56 -8.98
C PRO A 359 29.70 2.80 -10.48
N VAL A 360 30.59 3.70 -10.90
CA VAL A 360 30.98 3.84 -12.30
C VAL A 360 31.72 2.57 -12.74
N ARG A 361 31.27 1.95 -13.84
CA ARG A 361 31.85 0.73 -14.43
C ARG A 361 32.60 0.98 -15.73
N ASP A 362 32.29 2.07 -16.42
CA ASP A 362 32.86 2.35 -17.72
C ASP A 362 34.27 2.92 -17.61
N ASN A 363 35.12 2.56 -18.58
CA ASN A 363 36.43 3.19 -18.79
C ASN A 363 37.41 3.11 -17.60
N LEU A 364 37.22 2.14 -16.70
CA LEU A 364 38.06 1.95 -15.51
C LEU A 364 39.50 1.56 -15.86
N TYR A 365 39.72 0.94 -17.01
CA TYR A 365 41.04 0.47 -17.46
C TYR A 365 41.69 1.39 -18.51
N LEU A 366 41.15 2.59 -18.72
CA LEU A 366 41.81 3.57 -19.58
C LEU A 366 43.06 4.15 -18.90
N SER A 367 44.06 4.48 -19.71
CA SER A 367 45.24 5.20 -19.26
C SER A 367 44.89 6.63 -18.83
N VAL A 368 45.40 7.05 -17.68
CA VAL A 368 45.29 8.45 -17.23
C VAL A 368 46.67 9.07 -17.30
N SER A 369 46.87 9.97 -18.27
CA SER A 369 48.11 10.72 -18.43
C SER A 369 47.85 12.10 -19.01
N GLY A 370 48.77 13.02 -18.76
CA GLY A 370 48.76 14.36 -19.32
C GLY A 370 50.17 14.91 -19.43
N SER A 371 50.32 15.94 -20.25
CA SER A 371 51.55 16.72 -20.34
C SER A 371 51.21 18.19 -20.54
N THR A 372 52.04 19.05 -19.99
CA THR A 372 51.90 20.50 -20.11
C THR A 372 53.28 21.14 -20.09
N GLU A 373 53.39 22.32 -20.69
CA GLU A 373 54.63 23.07 -20.77
C GLU A 373 54.38 24.54 -20.48
N LYS A 374 55.41 25.22 -19.99
CA LYS A 374 55.38 26.64 -19.72
C LYS A 374 56.70 27.30 -20.05
N ASP A 375 56.63 28.39 -20.80
CA ASP A 375 57.75 29.28 -21.07
C ASP A 375 57.81 30.35 -19.98
N LEU A 376 58.95 30.46 -19.29
CA LEU A 376 59.22 31.52 -18.31
C LEU A 376 59.72 32.76 -19.05
N GLY A 377 58.96 33.84 -18.94
CA GLY A 377 59.22 35.12 -19.63
C GLY A 377 60.06 36.10 -18.82
N ILE A 378 60.41 37.23 -19.44
CA ILE A 378 61.29 38.30 -18.90
C ILE A 378 60.77 38.93 -17.60
N LEU A 379 59.46 38.81 -17.31
CA LEU A 379 58.82 39.35 -16.10
C LEU A 379 58.84 38.36 -14.91
N CYS A 380 59.38 37.17 -15.10
CA CYS A 380 59.58 36.16 -14.06
C CYS A 380 61.04 36.24 -13.55
N LEU A 381 61.32 35.85 -12.31
CA LEU A 381 62.68 35.76 -11.74
C LEU A 381 63.52 34.59 -12.35
N GLY A 382 63.24 34.22 -13.60
CA GLY A 382 63.92 33.15 -14.34
C GLY A 382 63.53 33.14 -15.81
N SER A 383 64.32 32.43 -16.62
CA SER A 383 64.09 32.24 -18.06
C SER A 383 64.17 30.77 -18.44
N GLY A 384 63.63 30.41 -19.60
CA GLY A 384 63.67 29.05 -20.15
C GLY A 384 62.32 28.36 -20.12
N LYS A 385 62.31 27.04 -20.34
CA LYS A 385 61.08 26.25 -20.49
C LYS A 385 61.01 25.18 -19.42
N VAL A 386 59.80 24.89 -18.94
CA VAL A 386 59.56 23.78 -18.03
C VAL A 386 58.45 22.89 -18.61
N TYR A 387 58.72 21.60 -18.71
CA TYR A 387 57.79 20.60 -19.19
C TYR A 387 57.49 19.59 -18.08
N LEU A 388 56.21 19.31 -17.87
CA LEU A 388 55.72 18.33 -16.92
C LEU A 388 54.85 17.31 -17.66
N SER A 389 55.14 16.03 -17.49
CA SER A 389 54.23 14.95 -17.86
C SER A 389 54.00 14.01 -16.69
N ALA A 390 52.80 13.44 -16.60
CA ALA A 390 52.43 12.53 -15.52
C ALA A 390 51.52 11.41 -16.04
N ASN A 391 51.68 10.21 -15.48
CA ASN A 391 50.88 9.02 -15.76
C ASN A 391 50.55 8.25 -14.47
N CYS A 392 49.30 7.84 -14.30
CA CYS A 392 48.86 7.07 -13.12
C CYS A 392 48.90 5.57 -13.36
N ARG A 393 49.50 4.84 -12.41
CA ARG A 393 49.57 3.37 -12.39
C ARG A 393 49.16 2.84 -11.02
N ASP A 394 48.74 1.58 -10.99
CA ASP A 394 48.65 0.85 -9.73
C ASP A 394 50.01 0.29 -9.29
N LEU A 395 50.08 -0.24 -8.07
CA LEU A 395 51.29 -0.85 -7.51
C LEU A 395 51.78 -2.09 -8.28
N SER A 396 50.97 -2.66 -9.17
CA SER A 396 51.37 -3.75 -10.06
C SER A 396 51.96 -3.24 -11.39
N GLY A 397 52.01 -1.92 -11.58
CA GLY A 397 52.50 -1.26 -12.78
C GLY A 397 51.46 -1.16 -13.90
N LYS A 398 50.20 -1.54 -13.66
CA LYS A 398 49.13 -1.47 -14.66
C LYS A 398 48.54 -0.07 -14.73
N VAL A 399 48.40 0.46 -15.94
CA VAL A 399 47.77 1.76 -16.16
C VAL A 399 46.26 1.61 -16.11
N ARG A 400 45.60 2.38 -15.25
CA ARG A 400 44.15 2.37 -15.10
C ARG A 400 43.62 3.66 -14.50
N LYS A 401 42.31 3.85 -14.62
CA LYS A 401 41.55 4.99 -14.10
C LYS A 401 40.77 4.65 -12.83
N GLY A 402 40.38 3.38 -12.68
CA GLY A 402 39.59 2.87 -11.56
C GLY A 402 40.45 2.40 -10.38
N TYR A 403 40.10 2.85 -9.17
CA TYR A 403 40.80 2.48 -7.93
C TYR A 403 39.80 2.25 -6.79
N LEU A 404 40.20 1.48 -5.78
CA LEU A 404 39.43 1.27 -4.56
C LEU A 404 39.77 2.35 -3.51
N ALA A 405 38.84 2.63 -2.61
CA ALA A 405 39.19 3.35 -1.38
C ALA A 405 40.25 2.55 -0.58
N GLY A 406 41.23 3.25 0.00
CA GLY A 406 42.38 2.63 0.66
C GLY A 406 43.52 2.22 -0.28
N GLU A 407 43.32 2.27 -1.60
CA GLU A 407 44.34 1.87 -2.56
C GLU A 407 45.37 2.98 -2.82
N SER A 408 46.63 2.58 -3.02
CA SER A 408 47.71 3.49 -3.42
C SER A 408 47.87 3.56 -4.94
N ILE A 409 48.11 4.77 -5.43
CA ILE A 409 48.35 5.12 -6.82
C ILE A 409 49.81 5.56 -6.96
N GLU A 410 50.51 5.02 -7.95
CA GLU A 410 51.83 5.48 -8.36
C GLU A 410 51.68 6.50 -9.50
N ILE A 411 52.09 7.74 -9.24
CA ILE A 411 52.07 8.83 -10.21
C ILE A 411 53.48 8.98 -10.75
N HIS A 412 53.71 8.48 -11.95
CA HIS A 412 54.98 8.61 -12.65
C HIS A 412 55.07 9.99 -13.29
N CYS A 413 55.86 10.87 -12.70
CA CYS A 413 56.11 12.23 -13.16
C CYS A 413 57.44 12.28 -13.92
N SER A 414 57.46 12.89 -15.10
CA SER A 414 58.68 13.27 -15.83
C SER A 414 58.70 14.77 -15.95
N VAL A 415 59.73 15.40 -15.38
CA VAL A 415 59.93 16.85 -15.42
C VAL A 415 61.20 17.15 -16.17
N ASP A 416 61.09 17.98 -17.20
CA ASP A 416 62.24 18.58 -17.90
C ASP A 416 62.30 20.06 -17.52
N ASN A 417 63.26 20.38 -16.65
CA ASN A 417 63.48 21.73 -16.18
C ASN A 417 64.59 22.41 -16.99
N SER A 418 64.27 22.79 -18.22
CA SER A 418 65.13 23.61 -19.08
C SER A 418 65.05 25.11 -18.73
N SER A 419 64.83 25.44 -17.45
CA SER A 419 64.77 26.81 -16.93
C SER A 419 65.93 27.14 -16.01
N THR A 420 66.03 28.41 -15.60
CA THR A 420 67.05 28.90 -14.67
C THR A 420 66.66 28.79 -13.18
N VAL A 421 65.46 28.29 -12.86
CA VAL A 421 64.97 28.17 -11.47
C VAL A 421 64.81 26.71 -11.07
N SER A 422 64.95 26.41 -9.78
CA SER A 422 64.61 25.09 -9.25
C SER A 422 63.10 24.94 -9.10
N VAL A 423 62.59 23.74 -9.40
CA VAL A 423 61.16 23.42 -9.38
C VAL A 423 60.91 22.17 -8.56
N THR A 424 59.73 22.06 -7.95
CA THR A 424 59.38 20.88 -7.13
C THR A 424 58.02 20.33 -7.55
N PRO A 425 57.93 19.06 -7.99
CA PRO A 425 56.65 18.46 -8.33
C PRO A 425 55.86 18.13 -7.06
N ARG A 426 54.54 18.27 -7.14
CA ARG A 426 53.61 18.02 -6.04
C ARG A 426 52.36 17.33 -6.58
N ALA A 427 51.86 16.34 -5.85
CA ALA A 427 50.60 15.67 -6.16
C ALA A 427 49.59 15.84 -5.04
N SER A 428 48.32 16.04 -5.38
CA SER A 428 47.23 16.20 -4.43
C SER A 428 45.95 15.57 -4.97
N LEU A 429 45.21 14.86 -4.12
CA LEU A 429 43.94 14.24 -4.49
C LEU A 429 42.77 15.14 -4.12
N TYR A 430 41.98 15.51 -5.12
CA TYR A 430 40.80 16.33 -4.96
C TYR A 430 39.52 15.55 -5.25
N GLN A 431 38.50 15.83 -4.45
CA GLN A 431 37.13 15.46 -4.69
C GLN A 431 36.33 16.69 -5.13
N ILE A 432 35.58 16.56 -6.22
CA ILE A 432 34.57 17.53 -6.64
C ILE A 432 33.20 16.94 -6.39
N GLN A 433 32.38 17.63 -5.61
CA GLN A 433 30.96 17.34 -5.43
C GLN A 433 30.14 18.45 -6.07
N ILE A 434 29.31 18.09 -7.06
CA ILE A 434 28.42 19.00 -7.76
C ILE A 434 26.99 18.65 -7.37
N PHE A 435 26.30 19.61 -6.77
CA PHE A 435 24.89 19.52 -6.40
C PHE A 435 24.05 20.32 -7.39
N MET A 436 23.11 19.67 -8.06
CA MET A 436 22.21 20.26 -9.06
C MET A 436 20.81 20.43 -8.47
N SER A 437 20.17 21.57 -8.73
CA SER A 437 18.78 21.84 -8.38
C SER A 437 18.12 22.63 -9.51
N GLY A 438 17.47 21.91 -10.44
CA GLY A 438 17.02 22.49 -11.70
C GLY A 438 18.21 23.02 -12.50
N ASP A 439 18.17 24.29 -12.88
CA ASP A 439 19.24 24.94 -13.67
C ASP A 439 20.41 25.48 -12.82
N LYS A 440 20.30 25.41 -11.49
CA LYS A 440 21.33 25.90 -10.57
C LYS A 440 22.24 24.76 -10.13
N HIS A 441 23.53 25.07 -9.93
CA HIS A 441 24.50 24.13 -9.40
C HIS A 441 25.38 24.75 -8.31
N LYS A 442 25.82 23.92 -7.36
CA LYS A 442 26.84 24.25 -6.38
C LYS A 442 27.96 23.23 -6.49
N THR A 443 29.19 23.71 -6.67
CA THR A 443 30.39 22.87 -6.73
C THR A 443 31.18 23.05 -5.43
N ILE A 444 31.51 21.94 -4.80
CA ILE A 444 32.38 21.87 -3.62
C ILE A 444 33.61 21.08 -4.02
N GLU A 445 34.77 21.69 -3.80
CA GLU A 445 36.07 21.05 -4.01
C GLU A 445 36.70 20.78 -2.65
N THR A 446 37.20 19.57 -2.45
CA THR A 446 37.75 19.12 -1.16
C THR A 446 39.06 18.39 -1.40
N LEU A 447 40.12 18.85 -0.72
CA LEU A 447 41.40 18.15 -0.67
C LEU A 447 41.28 16.97 0.29
N LEU A 448 41.58 15.75 -0.18
CA LEU A 448 41.33 14.53 0.59
C LEU A 448 42.55 14.04 1.40
N CYS A 449 43.75 14.46 1.02
CA CYS A 449 44.98 14.05 1.67
C CYS A 449 45.99 15.20 1.68
N GLU A 450 46.98 15.13 2.56
CA GLU A 450 48.12 16.04 2.49
C GLU A 450 48.83 15.89 1.14
N PRO A 451 49.31 17.00 0.56
CA PRO A 451 50.06 16.95 -0.68
C PRO A 451 51.35 16.16 -0.56
N ILE A 452 51.64 15.33 -1.55
CA ILE A 452 52.91 14.62 -1.65
C ILE A 452 53.87 15.49 -2.45
N LEU A 453 55.04 15.74 -1.86
CA LEU A 453 56.11 16.52 -2.46
C LEU A 453 57.16 15.57 -3.05
N GLY A 454 57.64 15.90 -4.24
CA GLY A 454 58.76 15.22 -4.87
C GLY A 454 60.12 15.85 -4.56
N SER A 455 61.14 15.40 -5.26
CA SER A 455 62.50 15.94 -5.20
C SER A 455 62.58 17.35 -5.80
N ILE A 456 63.48 18.18 -5.28
CA ILE A 456 63.78 19.48 -5.89
C ILE A 456 64.61 19.23 -7.14
N ILE A 457 64.10 19.70 -8.29
CA ILE A 457 64.76 19.54 -9.59
C ILE A 457 65.49 20.83 -9.92
N SER A 458 66.82 20.74 -9.98
CA SER A 458 67.69 21.88 -10.27
C SER A 458 67.52 22.38 -11.71
N ALA A 459 67.89 23.64 -11.93
CA ALA A 459 67.91 24.26 -13.26
C ALA A 459 68.71 23.41 -14.26
N GLY A 460 68.20 23.25 -15.48
CA GLY A 460 68.81 22.51 -16.57
C GLY A 460 68.78 20.98 -16.45
N HIS A 461 68.07 20.41 -15.46
CA HIS A 461 68.01 18.97 -15.22
C HIS A 461 66.67 18.37 -15.62
N LYS A 462 66.70 17.09 -16.00
CA LYS A 462 65.51 16.26 -16.23
C LYS A 462 65.50 15.14 -15.21
N GLU A 463 64.39 14.97 -14.51
CA GLU A 463 64.18 13.87 -13.57
C GLU A 463 62.86 13.14 -13.84
N GLU A 464 62.88 11.84 -13.57
CA GLU A 464 61.68 10.99 -13.51
C GLU A 464 61.51 10.52 -12.07
N GLU A 465 60.35 10.78 -11.50
CA GLU A 465 60.03 10.47 -10.11
C GLU A 465 58.67 9.78 -10.00
N VAL A 466 58.51 8.94 -8.98
CA VAL A 466 57.24 8.26 -8.68
C VAL A 466 56.68 8.76 -7.37
N LEU A 467 55.58 9.52 -7.44
CA LEU A 467 54.87 10.01 -6.26
C LEU A 467 53.76 9.01 -5.88
N ARG A 468 53.80 8.51 -4.64
CA ARG A 468 52.84 7.50 -4.15
C ARG A 468 51.73 8.14 -3.34
N LEU A 469 50.51 8.08 -3.85
CA LEU A 469 49.32 8.67 -3.23
C LEU A 469 48.34 7.59 -2.77
N THR A 470 47.92 7.62 -1.51
CA THR A 470 46.92 6.68 -0.98
C THR A 470 45.56 7.33 -0.87
N ILE A 471 44.54 6.67 -1.43
CA ILE A 471 43.14 7.11 -1.33
C ILE A 471 42.63 6.84 0.09
N PRO A 472 42.03 7.82 0.79
CA PRO A 472 41.46 7.58 2.11
C PRO A 472 40.38 6.49 2.13
N ASP A 473 40.35 5.64 3.15
CA ASP A 473 39.41 4.51 3.29
C ASP A 473 37.94 4.95 3.32
N ASN A 474 37.66 6.16 3.81
CA ASN A 474 36.32 6.73 3.90
C ASN A 474 35.89 7.48 2.61
N SER A 475 36.66 7.34 1.52
CA SER A 475 36.32 7.97 0.24
C SER A 475 35.05 7.36 -0.34
N VAL A 476 34.08 8.22 -0.67
CA VAL A 476 32.84 7.79 -1.32
C VAL A 476 33.07 7.38 -2.78
N LEU A 477 32.16 6.57 -3.33
CA LEU A 477 32.24 6.15 -4.72
C LEU A 477 32.04 7.33 -5.68
N SER A 478 32.75 7.28 -6.81
CA SER A 478 32.48 8.19 -7.93
C SER A 478 31.08 7.92 -8.46
N MET A 479 30.31 8.99 -8.69
CA MET A 479 28.94 8.87 -9.17
C MET A 479 28.57 10.04 -10.07
N LYS A 480 27.65 9.78 -11.01
CA LYS A 480 27.03 10.81 -11.84
C LYS A 480 25.52 10.59 -11.83
N SER A 481 24.80 11.51 -11.21
CA SER A 481 23.34 11.57 -11.18
C SER A 481 22.86 12.94 -11.69
N SER A 482 21.56 13.05 -11.99
CA SER A 482 20.91 14.33 -12.33
C SER A 482 20.94 15.34 -11.18
N ILE A 483 21.14 14.90 -9.93
CA ILE A 483 21.08 15.74 -8.73
C ILE A 483 22.45 15.89 -8.07
N ILE A 484 23.26 14.83 -8.03
CA ILE A 484 24.59 14.85 -7.39
C ILE A 484 25.60 14.19 -8.33
N THR A 485 26.75 14.82 -8.49
CA THR A 485 27.89 14.25 -9.21
C THR A 485 29.13 14.34 -8.33
N VAL A 486 29.79 13.21 -8.10
CA VAL A 486 31.05 13.12 -7.36
C VAL A 486 32.15 12.65 -8.30
N LYS A 487 33.20 13.47 -8.44
CA LYS A 487 34.36 13.21 -9.29
C LYS A 487 35.64 13.33 -8.50
N TYR A 488 36.67 12.64 -8.96
CA TYR A 488 38.00 12.69 -8.37
C TYR A 488 39.02 13.01 -9.44
N PHE A 489 40.03 13.78 -9.06
CA PHE A 489 41.18 14.02 -9.92
C PHE A 489 42.42 14.20 -9.05
N ILE A 490 43.54 13.76 -9.59
CA ILE A 490 44.86 14.03 -9.03
C ILE A 490 45.35 15.31 -9.69
N HIS A 491 45.55 16.34 -8.88
CA HIS A 491 46.13 17.61 -9.27
C HIS A 491 47.65 17.49 -9.09
N VAL A 492 48.37 17.39 -10.20
CA VAL A 492 49.84 17.39 -10.20
C VAL A 492 50.30 18.80 -10.53
N THR A 493 50.93 19.47 -9.59
CA THR A 493 51.55 20.78 -9.78
C THR A 493 53.06 20.69 -9.85
N LEU A 494 53.65 21.69 -10.47
CA LEU A 494 55.04 21.99 -10.37
C LEU A 494 55.17 23.37 -9.74
N ASP A 495 55.67 23.41 -8.50
CA ASP A 495 55.93 24.65 -7.77
C ASP A 495 57.07 25.39 -8.46
N ILE A 496 56.74 26.56 -9.02
CA ILE A 496 57.69 27.42 -9.72
C ILE A 496 57.79 28.72 -8.93
N PRO A 497 58.95 29.02 -8.32
CA PRO A 497 59.11 30.22 -7.50
C PRO A 497 58.66 31.50 -8.20
N TYR A 498 57.83 32.29 -7.50
CA TYR A 498 57.37 33.62 -7.93
C TYR A 498 56.55 33.64 -9.24
N THR A 499 56.02 32.50 -9.68
CA THR A 499 55.19 32.37 -10.88
C THR A 499 54.02 31.43 -10.60
N ILE A 500 52.94 31.54 -11.38
CA ILE A 500 51.81 30.60 -11.28
C ILE A 500 52.30 29.19 -11.60
N ASP A 501 51.99 28.23 -10.73
CA ASP A 501 52.35 26.83 -10.91
C ASP A 501 51.83 26.25 -12.23
N LEU A 502 52.67 25.42 -12.84
CA LEU A 502 52.26 24.57 -13.94
C LEU A 502 51.47 23.39 -13.35
N HIS A 503 50.30 23.06 -13.89
CA HIS A 503 49.42 22.04 -13.29
C HIS A 503 48.77 21.11 -14.32
N LEU A 504 48.51 19.88 -13.89
CA LEU A 504 47.83 18.82 -14.64
C LEU A 504 46.71 18.21 -13.78
N ASN A 505 45.55 18.02 -14.40
CA ASN A 505 44.41 17.34 -13.78
C ASN A 505 44.23 15.95 -14.38
N LEU A 506 44.54 14.94 -13.58
CA LEU A 506 44.45 13.54 -13.97
C LEU A 506 43.16 12.94 -13.38
N PRO A 507 42.07 12.77 -14.16
CA PRO A 507 40.80 12.29 -13.64
C PRO A 507 40.88 10.80 -13.27
N ILE A 508 40.48 10.47 -12.05
CA ILE A 508 40.40 9.08 -11.56
C ILE A 508 38.97 8.73 -11.16
N VAL A 509 38.70 7.43 -11.01
CA VAL A 509 37.40 6.90 -10.60
C VAL A 509 37.60 6.03 -9.36
N ILE A 510 37.04 6.47 -8.24
CA ILE A 510 36.91 5.62 -7.05
C ILE A 510 35.69 4.72 -7.24
N THR A 511 35.90 3.41 -7.18
CA THR A 511 34.87 2.40 -7.44
C THR A 511 34.95 1.27 -6.40
N ASN A 512 34.08 0.26 -6.50
CA ASN A 512 34.09 -0.89 -5.59
C ASN A 512 34.69 -2.14 -6.26
N LYS A 513 34.96 -3.18 -5.45
CA LYS A 513 35.58 -4.43 -5.93
C LYS A 513 34.78 -5.10 -7.04
N TYR A 514 33.45 -5.01 -6.98
CA TYR A 514 32.55 -5.59 -7.99
C TYR A 514 32.68 -4.91 -9.36
N ALA A 515 32.94 -3.60 -9.40
CA ALA A 515 33.13 -2.90 -10.67
C ALA A 515 34.51 -3.16 -11.31
N LEU A 516 35.50 -3.59 -10.52
CA LEU A 516 36.83 -3.96 -10.99
C LEU A 516 36.96 -5.45 -11.34
N SER A 517 36.11 -6.31 -10.79
CA SER A 517 36.00 -7.73 -11.21
C SER A 517 35.31 -7.84 -12.57
#